data_AF-A0A6A4GZJ8-F1
#
_entry.id   AF-A0A6A4GZJ8-F1
#
_cell.length_a   1.000
_cell.length_b   1.000
_cell.length_c   1.000
_cell.angle_alpha   90.00
_cell.angle_beta   90.00
_cell.angle_gamma   90.00
#
_symmetry.space_group_name_H-M   'P 1'
#
loop_
_entity.id
_entity.type
_entity.pdbx_description
1 polymer ?
#
loop_
_entity_poly.entity_id
_entity_poly.type
_entity_poly.pdbx_seq_one_letter_code
_entity_poly.pdbx_strand_id
1 'polypeptide(L)'
;MDEATQDQEQCITNAADTGALDGIKTSQDKTQTQPPSHLRLTSEMAPLLIFSVGTTLCVNAQNISANSTFDAFVPTTVAQLLTSSIFQPTYVPFATIHNTYLELQSSFNSTFVFSQNITLPETFKHSERMVHYGLALMYGMAGFPRNTPGVAQISFAELSKRFFLAAIMHDLGVTNNTEALTHPAHAMSFELWGAFMAYDHLHEALPELNAVQVGDVTESIALHTTEYFKGNSSATGWLLQNTALFDILGYDVYGPGSFAPFWNTRTIAEIEQAFPRDTFIAEFIDGFLAEQEVLKPNCIFSHSFWDLNDAKISTINPFTAAPNVVTRERVVCTSTLCPTRKMINVDEIPNSNEGSLDRFAV
;
A
#
# COMPACT_ATOMS: atom_id res chain seq x y z
N MET A 1 1.50 40.50 -44.03
CA MET A 1 1.90 40.69 -42.62
C MET A 1 1.72 39.33 -41.98
N ASP A 2 2.64 38.38 -42.13
CA ASP A 2 4.12 38.47 -42.06
C ASP A 2 4.55 38.85 -40.63
N GLU A 3 5.50 38.17 -39.99
CA GLU A 3 6.48 37.20 -40.51
C GLU A 3 6.43 35.84 -39.81
N ALA A 4 7.16 34.85 -40.33
CA ALA A 4 7.40 33.57 -39.70
C ALA A 4 8.91 33.31 -39.58
N THR A 5 9.36 32.88 -38.40
CA THR A 5 10.71 32.37 -38.16
C THR A 5 10.68 31.37 -37.00
N GLN A 6 11.53 30.34 -36.89
CA GLN A 6 12.24 29.47 -37.85
C GLN A 6 13.06 28.52 -36.94
N ASP A 7 13.19 27.24 -37.30
CA ASP A 7 13.80 26.23 -36.45
C ASP A 7 15.32 26.42 -36.23
N GLN A 8 15.81 25.95 -35.08
CA GLN A 8 17.20 25.50 -34.95
C GLN A 8 17.31 24.34 -33.96
N GLU A 9 17.22 23.11 -34.50
CA GLU A 9 17.76 21.93 -33.82
C GLU A 9 19.29 22.01 -33.78
N GLN A 10 19.92 21.50 -32.72
CA GLN A 10 21.37 21.34 -32.68
C GLN A 10 21.78 20.03 -32.01
N CYS A 11 21.79 18.95 -32.79
CA CYS A 11 22.42 17.69 -32.37
C CYS A 11 23.93 17.87 -32.21
N ILE A 12 24.47 17.49 -31.06
CA ILE A 12 25.91 17.32 -30.86
C ILE A 12 26.20 15.83 -30.68
N THR A 13 26.76 15.22 -31.73
CA THR A 13 27.34 13.88 -31.66
C THR A 13 28.77 13.95 -31.14
N ASN A 14 29.16 12.99 -30.31
CA ASN A 14 30.57 12.67 -30.06
C ASN A 14 30.70 11.16 -29.86
N ALA A 15 31.62 10.54 -30.59
CA ALA A 15 31.90 9.10 -30.52
C ALA A 15 33.41 8.87 -30.69
N ALA A 16 34.07 8.40 -29.62
CA ALA A 16 35.47 7.98 -29.54
C ALA A 16 35.73 7.45 -28.11
N ASP A 17 36.60 6.46 -27.85
CA ASP A 17 37.02 5.33 -28.69
C ASP A 17 37.59 4.20 -27.80
N THR A 18 37.99 3.08 -28.42
CA THR A 18 38.73 1.90 -27.92
C THR A 18 39.43 1.96 -26.53
N GLY A 19 39.32 0.86 -25.78
CA GLY A 19 40.18 0.59 -24.60
C GLY A 19 40.12 -0.86 -24.12
N ALA A 20 40.80 -1.78 -24.81
CA ALA A 20 40.92 -3.19 -24.42
C ALA A 20 42.33 -3.54 -23.92
N LEU A 21 42.45 -4.40 -22.90
CA LEU A 21 43.72 -4.99 -22.45
C LEU A 21 43.52 -6.38 -21.82
N ASP A 22 44.57 -7.20 -21.93
CA ASP A 22 44.71 -8.52 -21.32
C ASP A 22 44.72 -8.47 -19.76
N GLY A 23 44.51 -9.55 -19.00
CA GLY A 23 44.44 -10.97 -19.36
C GLY A 23 45.50 -11.76 -18.57
N ILE A 24 45.07 -12.49 -17.52
CA ILE A 24 45.97 -13.26 -16.63
C ILE A 24 45.46 -14.69 -16.48
N LYS A 25 46.39 -15.66 -16.44
CA LYS A 25 46.16 -17.11 -16.21
C LYS A 25 47.15 -17.63 -15.15
N THR A 26 46.93 -18.87 -14.70
CA THR A 26 47.73 -19.63 -13.71
C THR A 26 47.51 -19.16 -12.26
N SER A 27 47.64 -20.01 -11.22
CA SER A 27 48.28 -21.33 -11.13
C SER A 27 47.35 -22.51 -10.82
N GLN A 28 47.88 -23.73 -11.05
CA GLN A 28 47.41 -24.98 -10.45
C GLN A 28 47.98 -25.15 -9.04
N ASP A 29 47.41 -26.08 -8.25
CA ASP A 29 48.25 -27.06 -7.53
C ASP A 29 47.52 -28.42 -7.38
N LYS A 30 48.26 -29.46 -6.94
CA LYS A 30 47.83 -30.83 -6.62
C LYS A 30 47.86 -31.00 -5.08
N THR A 31 47.41 -32.06 -4.39
CA THR A 31 47.48 -33.53 -4.55
C THR A 31 46.27 -34.20 -3.83
N GLN A 32 45.79 -35.40 -4.19
CA GLN A 32 46.26 -36.74 -3.73
C GLN A 32 46.41 -36.84 -2.19
N THR A 33 45.89 -37.82 -1.44
CA THR A 33 45.73 -39.29 -1.69
C THR A 33 44.55 -39.98 -0.92
N GLN A 34 44.21 -41.22 -1.31
CA GLN A 34 43.38 -42.24 -0.64
C GLN A 34 43.91 -43.64 -1.07
N PRO A 35 43.42 -44.81 -0.60
CA PRO A 35 42.64 -45.21 0.59
C PRO A 35 43.57 -46.10 1.49
N PRO A 36 43.23 -47.27 2.10
CA PRO A 36 41.98 -47.94 2.56
C PRO A 36 41.97 -48.07 4.13
N SER A 37 41.32 -49.00 4.89
CA SER A 37 40.75 -50.34 4.64
C SER A 37 39.66 -50.79 5.64
N HIS A 38 39.06 -51.94 5.33
CA HIS A 38 38.10 -52.79 6.08
C HIS A 38 38.11 -52.84 7.62
N LEU A 39 36.89 -52.81 8.19
CA LEU A 39 36.38 -53.91 9.05
C LEU A 39 34.84 -53.96 8.99
N ARG A 40 34.23 -55.08 9.40
CA ARG A 40 32.81 -55.40 9.18
C ARG A 40 32.28 -56.21 10.37
N LEU A 41 31.25 -55.73 11.07
CA LEU A 41 30.28 -56.57 11.80
C LEU A 41 29.07 -55.75 12.28
N THR A 42 27.96 -56.47 12.39
CA THR A 42 26.57 -56.09 12.73
C THR A 42 26.36 -55.39 14.07
N SER A 43 25.45 -54.40 14.11
CA SER A 43 24.32 -54.40 15.05
C SER A 43 23.17 -53.48 14.58
N GLU A 44 22.10 -53.43 15.37
CA GLU A 44 20.72 -53.07 15.00
C GLU A 44 20.40 -51.57 14.87
N MET A 45 19.15 -51.29 14.46
CA MET A 45 18.63 -49.98 14.08
C MET A 45 18.38 -49.04 15.27
N ALA A 46 18.88 -47.81 15.21
CA ALA A 46 18.15 -46.58 15.59
C ALA A 46 19.00 -45.31 15.29
N PRO A 47 18.81 -44.61 14.16
CA PRO A 47 19.43 -43.31 13.97
C PRO A 47 18.71 -42.25 14.81
N LEU A 48 19.29 -41.90 15.97
CA LEU A 48 18.88 -40.73 16.73
C LEU A 48 19.09 -39.49 15.86
N LEU A 49 18.02 -38.89 15.36
CA LEU A 49 18.07 -37.82 14.38
C LEU A 49 18.38 -36.47 15.06
N ILE A 50 19.64 -36.31 15.46
CA ILE A 50 20.20 -35.04 15.94
C ILE A 50 20.20 -34.07 14.77
N PHE A 51 19.16 -33.24 14.68
CA PHE A 51 19.17 -32.07 13.81
C PHE A 51 20.31 -31.14 14.26
N SER A 52 21.32 -30.99 13.41
CA SER A 52 22.39 -30.01 13.63
C SER A 52 21.77 -28.62 13.54
N VAL A 53 21.81 -27.87 14.64
CA VAL A 53 21.40 -26.46 14.66
C VAL A 53 22.53 -25.63 14.05
N GLY A 54 22.61 -25.68 12.73
CA GLY A 54 23.59 -24.96 11.91
C GLY A 54 23.11 -24.95 10.45
N THR A 55 23.04 -23.82 9.75
CA THR A 55 23.44 -22.45 10.11
C THR A 55 22.25 -21.50 9.97
N THR A 56 22.15 -20.50 10.85
CA THR A 56 21.44 -19.27 10.49
C THR A 56 22.19 -18.66 9.32
N LEU A 57 21.66 -18.82 8.11
CA LEU A 57 22.19 -18.11 6.96
C LEU A 57 21.84 -16.64 7.17
N CYS A 58 22.80 -15.87 7.67
CA CYS A 58 22.72 -14.42 7.67
C CYS A 58 22.77 -13.96 6.21
N VAL A 59 21.63 -14.02 5.52
CA VAL A 59 21.38 -13.24 4.33
C VAL A 59 21.60 -11.80 4.77
N ASN A 60 22.73 -11.21 4.34
CA ASN A 60 22.95 -9.78 4.53
C ASN A 60 21.71 -9.10 3.99
N ALA A 61 21.01 -8.35 4.85
CA ALA A 61 19.92 -7.50 4.40
C ALA A 61 20.50 -6.63 3.29
N GLN A 62 20.02 -6.83 2.07
CA GLN A 62 20.40 -5.99 0.95
C GLN A 62 19.72 -4.67 1.19
N ASN A 63 20.37 -3.78 1.96
CA ASN A 63 19.93 -2.42 2.19
C ASN A 63 19.60 -1.82 0.82
N ILE A 64 18.30 -1.64 0.57
CA ILE A 64 17.80 -1.08 -0.68
C ILE A 64 18.35 0.35 -0.73
N SER A 65 19.31 0.54 -1.62
CA SER A 65 20.03 1.80 -1.75
C SER A 65 19.09 2.88 -2.24
N ALA A 66 19.38 4.16 -1.95
CA ALA A 66 18.65 5.28 -2.54
C ALA A 66 18.63 5.27 -4.08
N ASN A 67 19.58 4.56 -4.71
CA ASN A 67 19.70 4.37 -6.15
C ASN A 67 18.84 3.21 -6.70
N SER A 68 18.09 2.50 -5.86
CA SER A 68 17.24 1.39 -6.30
C SER A 68 15.99 1.87 -7.02
N THR A 69 15.52 1.07 -7.98
CA THR A 69 14.31 1.33 -8.76
C THR A 69 13.26 0.23 -8.56
N PHE A 70 12.02 0.61 -8.80
CA PHE A 70 10.83 -0.22 -8.79
C PHE A 70 10.09 -0.08 -10.12
N ASP A 71 9.20 -1.01 -10.43
CA ASP A 71 8.23 -0.84 -11.51
C ASP A 71 7.26 0.29 -11.12
N ALA A 72 7.07 1.28 -12.01
CA ALA A 72 6.19 2.42 -11.77
C ALA A 72 4.69 2.05 -11.80
N PHE A 73 4.37 0.90 -12.39
CA PHE A 73 3.03 0.33 -12.46
C PHE A 73 3.07 -1.13 -12.01
N VAL A 74 2.11 -1.54 -11.19
CA VAL A 74 2.04 -2.88 -10.60
C VAL A 74 0.64 -3.48 -10.76
N PRO A 75 0.47 -4.82 -10.85
CA PRO A 75 -0.85 -5.45 -10.86
C PRO A 75 -1.68 -5.00 -9.66
N THR A 76 -2.93 -4.55 -9.88
CA THR A 76 -3.68 -3.90 -8.80
C THR A 76 -4.02 -4.84 -7.65
N THR A 77 -4.35 -6.11 -7.94
CA THR A 77 -4.69 -7.07 -6.88
C THR A 77 -3.44 -7.66 -6.22
N VAL A 78 -3.49 -7.76 -4.89
CA VAL A 78 -2.50 -8.49 -4.07
C VAL A 78 -2.28 -9.92 -4.58
N ALA A 79 -3.33 -10.62 -5.03
CA ALA A 79 -3.20 -11.97 -5.58
C ALA A 79 -2.33 -12.02 -6.85
N GLN A 80 -2.56 -11.12 -7.81
CA GLN A 80 -1.73 -11.04 -9.02
C GLN A 80 -0.29 -10.65 -8.68
N LEU A 81 -0.12 -9.67 -7.79
CA LEU A 81 1.18 -9.20 -7.32
C LEU A 81 2.00 -10.34 -6.70
N LEU A 82 1.43 -11.08 -5.75
CA LEU A 82 2.03 -12.26 -5.11
C LEU A 82 2.38 -13.39 -6.10
N THR A 83 1.67 -13.52 -7.23
CA THR A 83 2.04 -14.49 -8.28
C THR A 83 3.19 -14.02 -9.20
N SER A 84 3.47 -12.71 -9.22
CA SER A 84 4.48 -12.12 -10.10
C SER A 84 5.85 -11.87 -9.44
N SER A 85 5.91 -11.88 -8.10
CA SER A 85 7.08 -11.41 -7.34
C SER A 85 7.36 -12.26 -6.09
N ILE A 86 8.62 -12.31 -5.65
CA ILE A 86 9.04 -13.16 -4.51
C ILE A 86 9.03 -12.35 -3.21
N PHE A 87 7.89 -12.39 -2.53
CA PHE A 87 7.66 -11.68 -1.27
C PHE A 87 8.38 -12.37 -0.10
N GLN A 88 9.42 -11.72 0.42
CA GLN A 88 10.21 -12.12 1.60
C GLN A 88 10.54 -10.86 2.40
N PRO A 89 9.79 -10.53 3.47
CA PRO A 89 9.91 -9.24 4.14
C PRO A 89 11.06 -9.26 5.15
N THR A 90 12.16 -8.60 4.82
CA THR A 90 13.33 -8.48 5.70
C THR A 90 13.08 -7.45 6.81
N TYR A 91 13.75 -7.62 7.95
CA TYR A 91 13.66 -6.68 9.06
C TYR A 91 14.40 -5.38 8.74
N VAL A 92 13.67 -4.27 8.80
CA VAL A 92 14.19 -2.90 8.74
C VAL A 92 14.02 -2.27 10.13
N PRO A 93 15.07 -1.67 10.74
CA PRO A 93 14.93 -0.95 11.99
C PRO A 93 14.04 0.28 11.84
N PHE A 94 13.17 0.54 12.82
CA PHE A 94 12.31 1.74 12.80
C PHE A 94 13.09 3.05 12.54
N ALA A 95 14.28 3.20 13.12
CA ALA A 95 15.11 4.40 12.92
C ALA A 95 15.51 4.66 11.46
N THR A 96 15.66 3.61 10.63
CA THR A 96 15.95 3.78 9.19
C THR A 96 14.75 4.39 8.47
N ILE A 97 13.55 3.86 8.77
CA ILE A 97 12.27 4.31 8.19
C ILE A 97 11.94 5.74 8.64
N HIS A 98 12.10 6.01 9.94
CA HIS A 98 11.75 7.29 10.55
C HIS A 98 12.68 8.42 10.11
N ASN A 99 13.97 8.16 9.87
CA ASN A 99 14.87 9.17 9.30
C ASN A 99 14.38 9.61 7.91
N THR A 100 14.00 8.67 7.04
CA THR A 100 13.45 8.97 5.70
C THR A 100 12.11 9.71 5.80
N TYR A 101 11.27 9.36 6.77
CA TYR A 101 10.05 10.10 7.08
C TYR A 101 10.35 11.57 7.42
N LEU A 102 11.31 11.83 8.32
CA LEU A 102 11.71 13.19 8.71
C LEU A 102 12.33 13.98 7.55
N GLU A 103 13.10 13.33 6.66
CA GLU A 103 13.64 13.95 5.44
C GLU A 103 12.52 14.38 4.47
N LEU A 104 11.51 13.53 4.28
CA LEU A 104 10.33 13.83 3.44
C LEU A 104 9.45 14.91 4.08
N GLN A 105 9.18 14.81 5.38
CA GLN A 105 8.43 15.81 6.16
C GLN A 105 9.08 17.19 6.09
N SER A 106 10.41 17.27 6.25
CA SER A 106 11.16 18.52 6.14
C SER A 106 11.14 19.08 4.71
N SER A 107 11.20 18.20 3.69
CA SER A 107 11.15 18.60 2.28
C SER A 107 9.78 19.14 1.85
N PHE A 108 8.69 18.59 2.39
CA PHE A 108 7.30 18.94 2.04
C PHE A 108 6.53 19.55 3.21
N ASN A 109 7.22 20.32 4.06
CA ASN A 109 6.68 20.85 5.32
C ASN A 109 5.42 21.72 5.13
N SER A 110 5.30 22.44 4.01
CA SER A 110 4.09 23.19 3.65
C SER A 110 2.88 22.26 3.50
N THR A 111 3.00 21.20 2.71
CA THR A 111 1.96 20.18 2.50
C THR A 111 1.68 19.37 3.76
N PHE A 112 2.71 19.09 4.56
CA PHE A 112 2.55 18.44 5.87
C PHE A 112 1.69 19.27 6.83
N VAL A 113 2.04 20.54 7.03
CA VAL A 113 1.30 21.45 7.91
C VAL A 113 -0.11 21.74 7.36
N PHE A 114 -0.28 21.89 6.05
CA PHE A 114 -1.60 21.99 5.42
C PHE A 114 -2.47 20.77 5.76
N SER A 115 -1.97 19.57 5.47
CA SER A 115 -2.70 18.32 5.70
C SER A 115 -3.08 18.11 7.17
N GLN A 116 -2.16 18.42 8.10
CA GLN A 116 -2.38 18.37 9.55
C GLN A 116 -3.42 19.39 10.05
N ASN A 117 -3.59 20.53 9.36
CA ASN A 117 -4.58 21.55 9.70
C ASN A 117 -5.97 21.28 9.08
N ILE A 118 -6.03 20.52 7.98
CA ILE A 118 -7.29 20.13 7.34
C ILE A 118 -7.87 18.85 7.96
N THR A 119 -7.07 17.79 8.09
CA THR A 119 -7.56 16.47 8.54
C THR A 119 -7.86 16.41 10.04
N LEU A 120 -8.68 15.45 10.46
CA LEU A 120 -8.89 15.18 11.89
C LEU A 120 -7.61 14.60 12.52
N PRO A 121 -7.27 14.89 13.80
CA PRO A 121 -5.99 14.49 14.38
C PRO A 121 -5.69 12.98 14.34
N GLU A 122 -6.67 12.11 14.62
CA GLU A 122 -6.49 10.65 14.58
C GLU A 122 -6.36 10.12 13.14
N THR A 123 -7.02 10.78 12.18
CA THR A 123 -6.91 10.54 10.74
C THR A 123 -5.55 11.00 10.18
N PHE A 124 -4.97 12.05 10.75
CA PHE A 124 -3.61 12.44 10.43
C PHE A 124 -2.58 11.41 10.95
N LYS A 125 -2.77 10.88 12.18
CA LYS A 125 -1.94 9.77 12.68
C LYS A 125 -2.04 8.52 11.79
N HIS A 126 -3.22 8.20 11.25
CA HIS A 126 -3.40 7.13 10.26
C HIS A 126 -2.50 7.35 9.04
N SER A 127 -2.53 8.56 8.49
CA SER A 127 -1.67 8.98 7.39
C SER A 127 -0.17 8.87 7.73
N GLU A 128 0.25 9.28 8.94
CA GLU A 128 1.64 9.10 9.40
C GLU A 128 2.04 7.61 9.52
N ARG A 129 1.17 6.75 10.06
CA ARG A 129 1.40 5.29 10.16
C ARG A 129 1.55 4.65 8.78
N MET A 130 0.68 5.01 7.83
CA MET A 130 0.76 4.55 6.44
C MET A 130 2.10 4.87 5.79
N VAL A 131 2.60 6.11 5.94
CA VAL A 131 3.92 6.49 5.42
C VAL A 131 5.02 5.57 5.97
N HIS A 132 5.01 5.29 7.29
CA HIS A 132 5.98 4.38 7.90
C HIS A 132 5.85 2.93 7.38
N TYR A 133 4.63 2.41 7.17
CA TYR A 133 4.43 1.07 6.61
C TYR A 133 4.86 0.96 5.14
N GLY A 134 4.60 1.97 4.31
CA GLY A 134 5.01 1.96 2.91
C GLY A 134 6.52 2.10 2.75
N LEU A 135 7.16 2.95 3.56
CA LEU A 135 8.63 3.01 3.67
C LEU A 135 9.23 1.70 4.19
N ALA A 136 8.61 1.06 5.19
CA ALA A 136 9.03 -0.26 5.69
C ALA A 136 9.00 -1.33 4.60
N LEU A 137 7.97 -1.32 3.75
CA LEU A 137 7.82 -2.20 2.60
C LEU A 137 8.86 -1.87 1.52
N MET A 138 9.03 -0.60 1.14
CA MET A 138 10.01 -0.17 0.14
C MET A 138 11.47 -0.44 0.56
N TYR A 139 11.80 -0.41 1.85
CA TYR A 139 13.12 -0.80 2.35
C TYR A 139 13.29 -2.30 2.58
N GLY A 140 12.26 -2.96 3.11
CA GLY A 140 12.35 -4.33 3.61
C GLY A 140 12.17 -5.41 2.54
N MET A 141 11.66 -5.04 1.37
CA MET A 141 11.14 -6.00 0.41
C MET A 141 11.90 -5.99 -0.92
N ALA A 142 12.90 -6.86 -1.00
CA ALA A 142 13.62 -7.17 -2.25
C ALA A 142 12.71 -7.74 -3.38
N GLY A 143 11.45 -8.05 -3.04
CA GLY A 143 10.42 -8.58 -3.91
C GLY A 143 9.32 -7.60 -4.35
N PHE A 144 9.35 -6.31 -4.00
CA PHE A 144 8.46 -5.35 -4.68
C PHE A 144 8.82 -5.33 -6.18
N PRO A 145 7.84 -5.25 -7.11
CA PRO A 145 8.12 -5.36 -8.54
C PRO A 145 9.17 -4.35 -9.01
N ARG A 146 10.10 -4.82 -9.84
CA ARG A 146 11.21 -4.05 -10.40
C ARG A 146 11.82 -4.76 -11.61
N ASN A 147 12.22 -3.99 -12.61
CA ASN A 147 12.76 -4.48 -13.88
C ASN A 147 11.81 -5.37 -14.69
N THR A 148 10.49 -5.27 -14.51
CA THR A 148 9.53 -6.02 -15.33
C THR A 148 9.64 -5.58 -16.79
N PRO A 149 9.84 -6.49 -17.77
CA PRO A 149 10.05 -6.12 -19.16
C PRO A 149 8.91 -5.27 -19.74
N GLY A 150 9.25 -4.07 -20.23
CA GLY A 150 8.29 -3.12 -20.81
C GLY A 150 7.59 -2.21 -19.80
N VAL A 151 7.82 -2.36 -18.49
CA VAL A 151 7.25 -1.48 -17.46
C VAL A 151 8.23 -0.34 -17.14
N ALA A 152 7.74 0.89 -17.15
CA ALA A 152 8.51 2.07 -16.76
C ALA A 152 9.05 1.92 -15.33
N GLN A 153 10.24 2.43 -15.05
CA GLN A 153 10.87 2.34 -13.72
C GLN A 153 10.76 3.67 -12.97
N ILE A 154 10.52 3.60 -11.67
CA ILE A 154 10.52 4.74 -10.73
C ILE A 154 11.65 4.55 -9.71
N SER A 155 12.36 5.61 -9.32
CA SER A 155 13.41 5.52 -8.29
C SER A 155 12.82 5.49 -6.88
N PHE A 156 13.56 4.94 -5.92
CA PHE A 156 13.17 4.94 -4.50
C PHE A 156 12.79 6.33 -4.01
N ALA A 157 13.58 7.37 -4.32
CA ALA A 157 13.32 8.74 -3.90
C ALA A 157 12.05 9.34 -4.56
N GLU A 158 11.84 9.07 -5.84
CA GLU A 158 10.66 9.56 -6.58
C GLU A 158 9.37 8.87 -6.11
N LEU A 159 9.41 7.55 -5.89
CA LEU A 159 8.28 6.79 -5.35
C LEU A 159 7.97 7.20 -3.90
N SER A 160 9.00 7.33 -3.06
CA SER A 160 8.83 7.76 -1.65
C SER A 160 8.24 9.17 -1.55
N LYS A 161 8.63 10.10 -2.42
CA LYS A 161 8.04 11.44 -2.51
C LYS A 161 6.55 11.38 -2.85
N ARG A 162 6.19 10.69 -3.94
CA ARG A 162 4.78 10.61 -4.39
C ARG A 162 3.91 9.90 -3.36
N PHE A 163 4.41 8.79 -2.81
CA PHE A 163 3.73 8.05 -1.74
C PHE A 163 3.59 8.88 -0.46
N PHE A 164 4.62 9.63 -0.04
CA PHE A 164 4.51 10.56 1.09
C PHE A 164 3.39 11.58 0.87
N LEU A 165 3.44 12.32 -0.25
CA LEU A 165 2.46 13.35 -0.59
C LEU A 165 1.04 12.78 -0.66
N ALA A 166 0.88 11.62 -1.32
CA ALA A 166 -0.41 10.95 -1.41
C ALA A 166 -0.92 10.50 -0.03
N ALA A 167 -0.08 9.86 0.79
CA ALA A 167 -0.47 9.36 2.10
C ALA A 167 -0.86 10.47 3.07
N ILE A 168 -0.11 11.58 3.15
CA ILE A 168 -0.50 12.68 4.05
C ILE A 168 -1.77 13.42 3.62
N MET A 169 -2.17 13.35 2.34
CA MET A 169 -3.33 14.06 1.79
C MET A 169 -4.55 13.19 1.46
N HIS A 170 -4.48 11.86 1.54
CA HIS A 170 -5.55 11.00 1.02
C HIS A 170 -6.92 11.23 1.68
N ASP A 171 -6.88 11.50 2.99
CA ASP A 171 -8.04 11.79 3.82
C ASP A 171 -8.35 13.30 3.97
N LEU A 172 -7.88 14.18 3.07
CA LEU A 172 -8.27 15.60 3.10
C LEU A 172 -9.81 15.80 3.06
N GLY A 173 -10.55 14.88 2.45
CA GLY A 173 -12.01 14.87 2.45
C GLY A 173 -12.67 14.35 3.74
N VAL A 174 -11.87 13.92 4.72
CA VAL A 174 -12.27 13.39 6.04
C VAL A 174 -12.02 14.47 7.09
N THR A 175 -12.87 15.50 7.07
CA THR A 175 -12.62 16.76 7.78
C THR A 175 -13.89 17.44 8.27
N ASN A 176 -13.76 18.17 9.38
CA ASN A 176 -14.73 19.15 9.87
C ASN A 176 -14.23 20.60 9.73
N ASN A 177 -13.09 20.82 9.07
CA ASN A 177 -12.49 22.14 8.87
C ASN A 177 -13.40 22.99 7.98
N THR A 178 -13.83 24.15 8.50
CA THR A 178 -14.78 25.04 7.83
C THR A 178 -14.29 25.62 6.52
N GLU A 179 -12.96 25.75 6.32
CA GLU A 179 -12.38 26.24 5.06
C GLU A 179 -12.47 25.16 3.98
N ALA A 180 -12.06 23.93 4.29
CA ALA A 180 -12.21 22.76 3.42
C ALA A 180 -13.67 22.54 2.99
N LEU A 181 -14.61 22.67 3.92
CA LEU A 181 -16.04 22.54 3.65
C LEU A 181 -16.63 23.65 2.74
N THR A 182 -15.88 24.70 2.41
CA THR A 182 -16.29 25.66 1.34
C THR A 182 -15.87 25.22 -0.07
N HIS A 183 -15.05 24.18 -0.20
CA HIS A 183 -14.56 23.71 -1.50
C HIS A 183 -15.72 23.28 -2.41
N PRO A 184 -15.76 23.68 -3.71
CA PRO A 184 -16.90 23.43 -4.59
C PRO A 184 -17.16 21.94 -4.84
N ALA A 185 -16.16 21.07 -4.64
CA ALA A 185 -16.32 19.62 -4.77
C ALA A 185 -16.80 18.90 -3.50
N HIS A 186 -16.96 19.57 -2.34
CA HIS A 186 -17.19 18.88 -1.03
C HIS A 186 -18.42 17.95 -0.98
N ALA A 187 -19.38 18.14 -1.89
CA ALA A 187 -20.57 17.29 -2.05
C ALA A 187 -20.27 15.90 -2.70
N MET A 188 -19.07 15.69 -3.24
CA MET A 188 -18.62 14.41 -3.80
C MET A 188 -18.14 13.45 -2.69
N SER A 189 -17.94 12.18 -3.05
CA SER A 189 -17.25 11.16 -2.24
C SER A 189 -15.92 11.67 -1.70
N PHE A 190 -15.54 11.30 -0.48
CA PHE A 190 -14.41 11.94 0.24
C PHE A 190 -13.07 11.82 -0.49
N GLU A 191 -12.89 10.72 -1.21
CA GLU A 191 -11.74 10.43 -2.06
C GLU A 191 -11.62 11.44 -3.21
N LEU A 192 -12.74 11.77 -3.86
CA LEU A 192 -12.76 12.66 -5.02
C LEU A 192 -12.51 14.12 -4.61
N TRP A 193 -13.17 14.61 -3.56
CA TRP A 193 -12.99 16.00 -3.16
C TRP A 193 -11.70 16.24 -2.37
N GLY A 194 -11.22 15.23 -1.63
CA GLY A 194 -9.85 15.19 -1.11
C GLY A 194 -8.80 15.21 -2.23
N ALA A 195 -9.00 14.45 -3.32
CA ALA A 195 -8.12 14.48 -4.49
C ALA A 195 -8.10 15.84 -5.20
N PHE A 196 -9.26 16.52 -5.33
CA PHE A 196 -9.30 17.88 -5.88
C PHE A 196 -8.58 18.89 -4.97
N MET A 197 -8.80 18.85 -3.64
CA MET A 197 -8.05 19.69 -2.71
C MET A 197 -6.54 19.43 -2.77
N ALA A 198 -6.12 18.16 -2.89
CA ALA A 198 -4.72 17.79 -3.08
C ALA A 198 -4.17 18.32 -4.40
N TYR A 199 -4.94 18.23 -5.50
CA TYR A 199 -4.54 18.77 -6.81
C TYR A 199 -4.29 20.28 -6.75
N ASP A 200 -5.24 21.04 -6.21
CA ASP A 200 -5.16 22.50 -6.10
C ASP A 200 -3.98 22.90 -5.20
N HIS A 201 -3.85 22.30 -4.01
CA HIS A 201 -2.73 22.57 -3.10
C HIS A 201 -1.37 22.19 -3.71
N LEU A 202 -1.24 21.04 -4.39
CA LEU A 202 0.02 20.67 -5.05
C LEU A 202 0.41 21.67 -6.16
N HIS A 203 -0.57 22.15 -6.93
CA HIS A 203 -0.32 23.08 -8.03
C HIS A 203 0.13 24.47 -7.53
N GLU A 204 -0.43 24.94 -6.41
CA GLU A 204 -0.05 26.23 -5.81
C GLU A 204 1.22 26.15 -4.94
N ALA A 205 1.36 25.11 -4.12
CA ALA A 205 2.39 25.04 -3.08
C ALA A 205 3.69 24.34 -3.50
N LEU A 206 3.66 23.48 -4.52
CA LEU A 206 4.81 22.71 -5.03
C LEU A 206 4.95 22.82 -6.57
N PRO A 207 5.11 24.04 -7.14
CA PRO A 207 5.13 24.28 -8.58
C PRO A 207 6.33 23.65 -9.33
N GLU A 208 7.30 23.07 -8.62
CA GLU A 208 8.37 22.25 -9.19
C GLU A 208 7.91 20.82 -9.57
N LEU A 209 6.73 20.39 -9.12
CA LEU A 209 6.13 19.12 -9.51
C LEU A 209 5.56 19.21 -10.93
N ASN A 210 5.96 18.26 -11.79
CA ASN A 210 5.42 18.16 -13.13
C ASN A 210 4.04 17.48 -13.14
N ALA A 211 3.30 17.61 -14.25
CA ALA A 211 1.95 17.08 -14.39
C ALA A 211 1.82 15.55 -14.15
N VAL A 212 2.88 14.77 -14.37
CA VAL A 212 2.88 13.32 -14.07
C VAL A 212 3.02 13.06 -12.57
N GLN A 213 3.76 13.91 -11.84
CA GLN A 213 3.86 13.82 -10.38
C GLN A 213 2.58 14.24 -9.69
N VAL A 214 1.98 15.37 -10.11
CA VAL A 214 0.69 15.83 -9.57
C VAL A 214 -0.42 14.83 -9.92
N GLY A 215 -0.51 14.42 -11.18
CA GLY A 215 -1.52 13.45 -11.64
C GLY A 215 -1.47 12.11 -10.90
N ASP A 216 -0.29 11.52 -10.74
CA ASP A 216 -0.11 10.24 -10.03
C ASP A 216 -0.52 10.35 -8.55
N VAL A 217 -0.20 11.46 -7.87
CA VAL A 217 -0.63 11.69 -6.48
C VAL A 217 -2.15 11.90 -6.40
N THR A 218 -2.73 12.77 -7.22
CA THR A 218 -4.17 13.05 -7.26
C THR A 218 -5.00 11.81 -7.62
N GLU A 219 -4.59 11.04 -8.64
CA GLU A 219 -5.27 9.81 -9.05
C GLU A 219 -5.13 8.72 -7.97
N SER A 220 -3.96 8.59 -7.33
CA SER A 220 -3.80 7.69 -6.17
C SER A 220 -4.79 8.01 -5.06
N ILE A 221 -4.95 9.29 -4.69
CA ILE A 221 -5.91 9.73 -3.66
C ILE A 221 -7.35 9.44 -4.10
N ALA A 222 -7.72 9.78 -5.33
CA ALA A 222 -9.08 9.63 -5.85
C ALA A 222 -9.57 8.17 -5.86
N LEU A 223 -8.65 7.21 -5.95
CA LEU A 223 -8.94 5.78 -6.16
C LEU A 223 -8.58 4.87 -4.99
N HIS A 224 -8.02 5.40 -3.87
CA HIS A 224 -7.44 4.57 -2.80
C HIS A 224 -8.42 3.60 -2.14
N THR A 225 -9.72 3.93 -2.10
CA THR A 225 -10.79 3.08 -1.54
C THR A 225 -11.35 2.06 -2.55
N THR A 226 -10.99 2.16 -3.83
CA THR A 226 -11.59 1.40 -4.92
C THR A 226 -10.72 0.19 -5.28
N GLU A 227 -11.21 -1.02 -5.02
CA GLU A 227 -10.48 -2.23 -5.38
C GLU A 227 -10.73 -2.64 -6.84
N TYR A 228 -9.65 -2.70 -7.64
CA TYR A 228 -9.73 -3.14 -9.03
C TYR A 228 -9.28 -4.59 -9.18
N PHE A 229 -10.24 -5.48 -9.47
CA PHE A 229 -9.98 -6.92 -9.68
C PHE A 229 -9.07 -7.24 -10.89
N LYS A 230 -8.81 -6.26 -11.77
CA LYS A 230 -8.01 -6.39 -13.00
C LYS A 230 -7.35 -5.06 -13.35
N GLY A 231 -6.23 -5.13 -14.06
CA GLY A 231 -5.46 -3.97 -14.51
C GLY A 231 -4.20 -3.76 -13.67
N ASN A 232 -3.59 -2.60 -13.88
CA ASN A 232 -2.46 -2.14 -13.10
C ASN A 232 -2.85 -0.84 -12.38
N SER A 233 -2.30 -0.63 -11.20
CA SER A 233 -2.26 0.66 -10.52
C SER A 233 -0.86 1.26 -10.67
N SER A 234 -0.68 2.54 -10.36
CA SER A 234 0.67 3.07 -10.13
C SER A 234 1.25 2.45 -8.85
N ALA A 235 2.57 2.43 -8.73
CA ALA A 235 3.21 1.98 -7.50
C ALA A 235 2.80 2.87 -6.29
N THR A 236 2.55 4.16 -6.51
CA THR A 236 2.04 5.08 -5.48
C THR A 236 0.61 4.72 -5.05
N GLY A 237 -0.31 4.53 -5.99
CA GLY A 237 -1.71 4.19 -5.70
C GLY A 237 -1.85 2.82 -5.03
N TRP A 238 -1.07 1.83 -5.49
CA TRP A 238 -1.03 0.51 -4.85
C TRP A 238 -0.52 0.59 -3.40
N LEU A 239 0.58 1.31 -3.15
CA LEU A 239 1.12 1.50 -1.80
C LEU A 239 0.11 2.22 -0.89
N LEU A 240 -0.56 3.25 -1.41
CA LEU A 240 -1.56 4.02 -0.66
C LEU A 240 -2.73 3.13 -0.20
N GLN A 241 -3.40 2.47 -1.14
CA GLN A 241 -4.51 1.56 -0.87
C GLN A 241 -4.12 0.46 0.13
N ASN A 242 -2.99 -0.21 -0.09
CA ASN A 242 -2.62 -1.37 0.73
C ASN A 242 -2.05 -0.99 2.10
N THR A 243 -1.48 0.22 2.27
CA THR A 243 -1.08 0.70 3.61
C THR A 243 -2.27 1.22 4.41
N ALA A 244 -3.25 1.88 3.79
CA ALA A 244 -4.51 2.27 4.44
C ALA A 244 -5.27 1.03 4.96
N LEU A 245 -5.50 0.04 4.07
CA LEU A 245 -6.13 -1.22 4.43
C LEU A 245 -5.37 -1.99 5.53
N PHE A 246 -4.04 -1.97 5.51
CA PHE A 246 -3.24 -2.59 6.57
C PHE A 246 -3.37 -1.89 7.93
N ASP A 247 -3.51 -0.55 7.98
CA ASP A 247 -3.68 0.17 9.24
C ASP A 247 -5.09 0.01 9.85
N ILE A 248 -6.11 -0.22 9.00
CA ILE A 248 -7.48 -0.47 9.47
C ILE A 248 -7.70 -1.96 9.82
N LEU A 249 -7.23 -2.88 8.97
CA LEU A 249 -7.60 -4.31 9.04
C LEU A 249 -6.44 -5.26 9.42
N GLY A 250 -5.22 -4.76 9.56
CA GLY A 250 -4.05 -5.53 10.00
C GLY A 250 -3.62 -6.62 9.01
N TYR A 251 -3.05 -7.71 9.50
CA TYR A 251 -2.50 -8.79 8.66
C TYR A 251 -3.55 -9.64 7.91
N ASP A 252 -4.84 -9.46 8.21
CA ASP A 252 -5.93 -10.35 7.78
C ASP A 252 -6.92 -9.69 6.78
N VAL A 253 -6.51 -8.59 6.12
CA VAL A 253 -7.32 -7.78 5.17
C VAL A 253 -8.21 -8.63 4.25
N TYR A 254 -7.59 -9.52 3.47
CA TYR A 254 -8.24 -10.43 2.51
C TYR A 254 -8.42 -11.85 3.07
N GLY A 255 -8.40 -12.00 4.40
CA GLY A 255 -8.42 -13.27 5.12
C GLY A 255 -7.09 -13.60 5.80
N PRO A 256 -7.06 -14.70 6.59
CA PRO A 256 -5.99 -14.96 7.55
C PRO A 256 -4.58 -14.99 6.96
N GLY A 257 -3.70 -14.11 7.47
CA GLY A 257 -2.31 -13.98 7.06
C GLY A 257 -2.09 -13.42 5.65
N SER A 258 -3.12 -12.92 4.98
CA SER A 258 -3.03 -12.41 3.59
C SER A 258 -1.96 -11.33 3.40
N PHE A 259 -1.72 -10.50 4.42
CA PHE A 259 -0.71 -9.43 4.39
C PHE A 259 0.64 -9.80 5.03
N ALA A 260 0.77 -11.02 5.57
CA ALA A 260 2.04 -11.51 6.16
C ALA A 260 3.25 -11.56 5.19
N PRO A 261 3.10 -11.71 3.86
CA PRO A 261 4.25 -11.66 2.94
C PRO A 261 4.88 -10.26 2.76
N PHE A 262 4.17 -9.18 3.13
CA PHE A 262 4.53 -7.81 2.75
C PHE A 262 5.37 -7.07 3.80
N TRP A 263 5.09 -7.30 5.09
CA TRP A 263 5.76 -6.58 6.19
C TRP A 263 6.42 -7.53 7.18
N ASN A 264 7.58 -7.11 7.69
CA ASN A 264 8.27 -7.84 8.74
C ASN A 264 7.60 -7.53 10.09
N THR A 265 7.13 -8.55 10.79
CA THR A 265 6.36 -8.41 12.03
C THR A 265 7.09 -7.63 13.12
N ARG A 266 8.43 -7.72 13.18
CA ARG A 266 9.23 -6.91 14.11
C ARG A 266 9.27 -5.44 13.70
N THR A 267 9.45 -5.14 12.42
CA THR A 267 9.44 -3.76 11.91
C THR A 267 8.10 -3.09 12.17
N ILE A 268 6.98 -3.80 11.98
CA ILE A 268 5.65 -3.29 12.32
C ILE A 268 5.51 -3.05 13.83
N ALA A 269 5.93 -3.98 14.68
CA ALA A 269 5.86 -3.79 16.13
C ALA A 269 6.70 -2.58 16.61
N GLU A 270 7.85 -2.30 15.99
CA GLU A 270 8.64 -1.10 16.28
C GLU A 270 7.96 0.20 15.79
N ILE A 271 7.22 0.17 14.67
CA ILE A 271 6.41 1.31 14.18
C ILE A 271 5.20 1.54 15.11
N GLU A 272 4.42 0.51 15.41
CA GLU A 272 3.20 0.60 16.23
C GLU A 272 3.50 0.98 17.69
N GLN A 273 4.72 0.71 18.17
CA GLN A 273 5.20 1.20 19.46
C GLN A 273 5.47 2.71 19.46
N ALA A 274 5.88 3.29 18.31
CA ALA A 274 6.13 4.72 18.16
C ALA A 274 4.88 5.51 17.75
N PHE A 275 4.05 4.91 16.91
CA PHE A 275 2.80 5.45 16.37
C PHE A 275 1.66 4.44 16.62
N PRO A 276 1.01 4.46 17.80
CA PRO A 276 -0.09 3.56 18.10
C PRO A 276 -1.30 3.81 17.21
N ARG A 277 -2.17 2.80 17.05
CA ARG A 277 -3.41 2.90 16.26
C ARG A 277 -4.56 3.63 16.98
N ASP A 278 -4.42 3.85 18.28
CA ASP A 278 -5.33 4.62 19.16
C ASP A 278 -6.84 4.33 18.92
N THR A 279 -7.69 5.35 18.92
CA THR A 279 -9.15 5.25 18.72
C THR A 279 -9.59 5.41 17.26
N PHE A 280 -8.65 5.67 16.35
CA PHE A 280 -8.90 6.00 14.93
C PHE A 280 -9.94 5.07 14.26
N ILE A 281 -9.80 3.76 14.41
CA ILE A 281 -10.69 2.79 13.74
C ILE A 281 -12.16 2.97 14.18
N ALA A 282 -12.41 3.28 15.46
CA ALA A 282 -13.77 3.53 15.95
C ALA A 282 -14.29 4.90 15.49
N GLU A 283 -13.47 5.94 15.53
CA GLU A 283 -13.86 7.29 15.12
C GLU A 283 -14.13 7.38 13.60
N PHE A 284 -13.35 6.66 12.80
CA PHE A 284 -13.52 6.58 11.34
C PHE A 284 -14.76 5.75 10.96
N ILE A 285 -14.93 4.54 11.53
CA ILE A 285 -16.01 3.63 11.15
C ILE A 285 -17.35 4.02 11.78
N ASP A 286 -17.43 4.13 13.11
CA ASP A 286 -18.69 4.38 13.82
C ASP A 286 -19.12 5.86 13.75
N GLY A 287 -18.16 6.76 13.50
CA GLY A 287 -18.39 8.20 13.31
C GLY A 287 -18.50 8.59 11.85
N PHE A 288 -17.35 8.79 11.18
CA PHE A 288 -17.30 9.45 9.88
C PHE A 288 -18.01 8.68 8.75
N LEU A 289 -17.75 7.37 8.61
CA LEU A 289 -18.36 6.57 7.53
C LEU A 289 -19.88 6.48 7.68
N ALA A 290 -20.38 6.29 8.90
CA ALA A 290 -21.82 6.30 9.20
C ALA A 290 -22.48 7.65 8.86
N GLU A 291 -21.78 8.78 9.03
CA GLU A 291 -22.25 10.09 8.58
C GLU A 291 -22.20 10.25 7.06
N GLN A 292 -21.12 9.81 6.39
CA GLN A 292 -21.02 9.88 4.92
C GLN A 292 -22.11 9.04 4.23
N GLU A 293 -22.54 7.89 4.77
CA GLU A 293 -23.65 7.12 4.19
C GLU A 293 -25.00 7.86 4.23
N VAL A 294 -25.20 8.74 5.22
CA VAL A 294 -26.42 9.56 5.35
C VAL A 294 -26.33 10.82 4.50
N LEU A 295 -25.18 11.51 4.49
CA LEU A 295 -24.99 12.75 3.74
C LEU A 295 -24.74 12.53 2.24
N LYS A 296 -24.13 11.41 1.88
CA LYS A 296 -23.65 11.07 0.53
C LYS A 296 -23.88 9.58 0.23
N PRO A 297 -25.13 9.12 0.02
CA PRO A 297 -25.45 7.71 -0.27
C PRO A 297 -24.83 7.16 -1.58
N ASN A 298 -24.17 8.01 -2.37
CA ASN A 298 -23.37 7.68 -3.54
C ASN A 298 -21.83 7.75 -3.30
N CYS A 299 -21.38 7.75 -2.04
CA CYS A 299 -19.95 7.76 -1.67
C CYS A 299 -19.23 6.50 -2.17
N ILE A 300 -18.07 6.64 -2.82
CA ILE A 300 -17.36 5.53 -3.49
C ILE A 300 -17.00 4.42 -2.50
N PHE A 301 -16.49 4.77 -1.31
CA PHE A 301 -16.24 3.83 -0.22
C PHE A 301 -17.45 2.92 0.07
N SER A 302 -18.64 3.50 0.21
CA SER A 302 -19.89 2.78 0.51
C SER A 302 -20.40 1.89 -0.63
N HIS A 303 -19.85 2.02 -1.85
CA HIS A 303 -20.10 1.11 -2.98
C HIS A 303 -18.93 0.13 -3.24
N SER A 304 -17.76 0.35 -2.65
CA SER A 304 -16.54 -0.43 -2.91
C SER A 304 -16.14 -1.35 -1.74
N PHE A 305 -16.32 -0.90 -0.50
CA PHE A 305 -15.77 -1.57 0.68
C PHE A 305 -16.67 -2.68 1.22
N TRP A 306 -18.00 -2.55 1.12
CA TRP A 306 -18.92 -3.54 1.69
C TRP A 306 -18.91 -4.89 0.97
N ASP A 307 -18.62 -4.90 -0.34
CA ASP A 307 -18.46 -6.12 -1.15
C ASP A 307 -17.36 -7.04 -0.60
N LEU A 308 -16.37 -6.53 0.16
CA LEU A 308 -15.35 -7.34 0.83
C LEU A 308 -15.94 -8.31 1.87
N ASN A 309 -17.03 -7.93 2.56
CA ASN A 309 -17.63 -8.77 3.59
C ASN A 309 -18.48 -9.90 2.99
N ASP A 310 -19.16 -9.67 1.87
CA ASP A 310 -19.90 -10.71 1.14
C ASP A 310 -18.98 -11.57 0.25
N ALA A 311 -17.90 -11.01 -0.31
CA ALA A 311 -16.86 -11.76 -1.03
C ALA A 311 -16.13 -12.76 -0.10
N LYS A 312 -15.93 -12.41 1.18
CA LYS A 312 -15.39 -13.30 2.22
C LYS A 312 -16.25 -14.54 2.48
N ILE A 313 -17.52 -14.56 2.06
CA ILE A 313 -18.42 -15.73 2.16
C ILE A 313 -18.22 -16.71 0.98
N SER A 314 -17.72 -16.25 -0.18
CA SER A 314 -17.78 -17.02 -1.45
C SER A 314 -16.46 -17.54 -2.00
N THR A 315 -15.30 -16.97 -1.66
CA THR A 315 -14.04 -17.23 -2.40
C THR A 315 -12.91 -17.94 -1.64
N ILE A 316 -12.94 -18.02 -0.30
CA ILE A 316 -11.85 -18.66 0.48
C ILE A 316 -12.03 -20.19 0.55
N ASN A 317 -11.89 -20.88 -0.59
CA ASN A 317 -11.55 -22.32 -0.60
C ASN A 317 -10.95 -22.82 -1.93
N PRO A 318 -9.61 -22.74 -2.08
CA PRO A 318 -8.91 -23.80 -2.84
C PRO A 318 -7.70 -24.40 -2.11
N PHE A 319 -7.21 -23.77 -1.03
CA PHE A 319 -6.08 -24.29 -0.26
C PHE A 319 -6.51 -25.29 0.80
N THR A 320 -6.26 -26.57 0.50
CA THR A 320 -6.59 -27.74 1.31
C THR A 320 -6.13 -27.62 2.76
N ALA A 321 -7.03 -27.94 3.70
CA ALA A 321 -6.76 -27.86 5.12
C ALA A 321 -5.60 -28.77 5.58
N ALA A 322 -4.67 -28.18 6.35
CA ALA A 322 -3.85 -28.95 7.28
C ALA A 322 -4.68 -29.23 8.55
N PRO A 323 -4.76 -30.48 9.04
CA PRO A 323 -5.46 -30.77 10.28
C PRO A 323 -4.68 -30.27 11.51
N ASN A 324 -5.41 -29.88 12.56
CA ASN A 324 -4.90 -29.45 13.87
C ASN A 324 -4.32 -28.01 13.95
N VAL A 325 -5.20 -27.01 13.84
CA VAL A 325 -5.02 -25.74 14.57
C VAL A 325 -6.22 -25.55 15.49
N VAL A 326 -5.98 -25.18 16.76
CA VAL A 326 -7.03 -24.98 17.76
C VAL A 326 -7.80 -23.69 17.43
N THR A 327 -9.12 -23.78 17.34
CA THR A 327 -10.01 -22.62 17.22
C THR A 327 -9.90 -21.74 18.46
N ARG A 328 -9.26 -20.57 18.34
CA ARG A 328 -9.46 -19.46 19.28
C ARG A 328 -10.77 -18.76 18.98
N GLU A 329 -11.33 -18.14 20.01
CA GLU A 329 -12.63 -17.48 19.95
C GLU A 329 -12.60 -16.26 19.00
N ARG A 330 -13.76 -15.97 18.38
CA ARG A 330 -13.94 -14.71 17.65
C ARG A 330 -13.87 -13.56 18.65
N VAL A 331 -13.13 -12.50 18.32
CA VAL A 331 -13.41 -11.18 18.88
C VAL A 331 -14.75 -10.73 18.29
N VAL A 332 -15.83 -10.97 19.03
CA VAL A 332 -17.14 -10.40 18.72
C VAL A 332 -17.17 -9.01 19.33
N CYS A 333 -17.25 -7.96 18.51
CA CYS A 333 -17.58 -6.62 19.00
C CYS A 333 -19.02 -6.62 19.51
N THR A 334 -19.20 -6.85 20.81
CA THR A 334 -20.50 -6.82 21.47
C THR A 334 -20.93 -5.39 21.82
N SER A 335 -21.02 -4.51 20.82
CA SER A 335 -21.73 -3.24 20.93
C SER A 335 -23.22 -3.49 20.65
N THR A 336 -24.06 -3.30 21.67
CA THR A 336 -25.47 -3.76 21.67
C THR A 336 -26.44 -2.88 20.88
N LEU A 337 -25.95 -2.13 19.88
CA LEU A 337 -26.68 -1.06 19.16
C LEU A 337 -26.50 -1.12 17.63
N CYS A 338 -26.54 -2.31 17.03
CA CYS A 338 -26.76 -2.46 15.60
C CYS A 338 -28.20 -2.94 15.34
N PRO A 339 -29.10 -2.10 14.78
CA PRO A 339 -30.49 -2.50 14.53
C PRO A 339 -30.55 -3.51 13.39
N THR A 340 -30.98 -4.74 13.69
CA THR A 340 -31.15 -5.79 12.68
C THR A 340 -32.17 -5.35 11.62
N ARG A 341 -31.67 -5.02 10.42
CA ARG A 341 -32.48 -4.60 9.28
C ARG A 341 -33.41 -5.74 8.88
N LYS A 342 -34.68 -5.69 9.32
CA LYS A 342 -35.72 -6.61 8.84
C LYS A 342 -35.75 -6.53 7.32
N MET A 343 -35.52 -7.65 6.65
CA MET A 343 -35.85 -7.76 5.22
C MET A 343 -37.36 -7.51 5.08
N ILE A 344 -37.71 -6.48 4.32
CA ILE A 344 -39.11 -6.21 3.96
C ILE A 344 -39.50 -7.27 2.95
N ASN A 345 -40.44 -8.14 3.33
CA ASN A 345 -40.95 -9.17 2.44
C ASN A 345 -41.85 -8.52 1.39
N VAL A 346 -41.42 -8.50 0.12
CA VAL A 346 -42.10 -7.78 -0.97
C VAL A 346 -43.24 -8.62 -1.56
N ASP A 347 -44.20 -8.99 -0.70
CA ASP A 347 -45.32 -9.87 -1.02
C ASP A 347 -46.60 -9.48 -0.24
N GLU A 348 -46.86 -8.17 -0.07
CA GLU A 348 -48.18 -7.67 0.36
C GLU A 348 -48.36 -6.20 -0.06
N ILE A 349 -49.12 -5.95 -1.15
CA ILE A 349 -49.54 -4.62 -1.59
C ILE A 349 -51.07 -4.50 -1.46
N PRO A 350 -51.59 -3.77 -0.46
CA PRO A 350 -52.98 -3.36 -0.43
C PRO A 350 -53.21 -2.19 -1.39
N ASN A 351 -54.21 -2.30 -2.27
CA ASN A 351 -54.68 -1.14 -3.05
C ASN A 351 -55.42 -0.14 -2.16
N SER A 352 -54.96 1.10 -2.10
CA SER A 352 -55.78 2.25 -1.70
C SER A 352 -55.44 3.49 -2.54
N ASN A 353 -56.48 4.11 -3.10
CA ASN A 353 -56.39 5.28 -3.99
C ASN A 353 -56.23 6.61 -3.23
N GLU A 354 -56.00 7.67 -4.02
CA GLU A 354 -56.20 9.10 -3.71
C GLU A 354 -55.21 9.76 -2.73
N GLY A 355 -54.52 10.79 -3.23
CA GLY A 355 -53.51 11.54 -2.47
C GLY A 355 -52.71 12.51 -3.35
N SER A 356 -53.37 13.53 -3.90
CA SER A 356 -52.70 14.59 -4.68
C SER A 356 -51.76 15.42 -3.80
N LEU A 357 -50.52 15.68 -4.26
CA LEU A 357 -49.87 16.97 -4.06
C LEU A 357 -48.76 17.24 -5.10
N ASP A 358 -48.33 18.49 -5.15
CA ASP A 358 -47.64 19.16 -6.27
C ASP A 358 -46.31 19.77 -5.78
N ARG A 359 -45.29 19.86 -6.65
CA ARG A 359 -43.94 20.45 -6.42
C ARG A 359 -43.03 19.64 -5.46
N PHE A 360 -41.70 19.75 -5.51
CA PHE A 360 -40.83 20.86 -5.94
C PHE A 360 -39.79 20.53 -7.01
N ALA A 361 -39.33 21.59 -7.68
CA ALA A 361 -38.01 21.68 -8.28
C ALA A 361 -37.35 22.99 -7.81
N VAL A 362 -36.14 22.88 -7.27
CA VAL A 362 -35.09 23.91 -7.14
C VAL A 362 -33.77 23.17 -7.33
#